data_AF-A0A6N1XIG1-F1
#
_entry.id   AF-A0A6N1XIG1-F1
#
_cell.length_a   1.000
_cell.length_b   1.000
_cell.length_c   1.000
_cell.angle_alpha   90.00
_cell.angle_beta   90.00
_cell.angle_gamma   90.00
#
_symmetry.space_group_name_H-M   'P 1'
#
loop_
_entity.id
_entity.type
_entity.pdbx_description
1 polymer ?
#
loop_
_entity_poly.entity_id
_entity_poly.type
_entity_poly.pdbx_seq_one_letter_code
_entity_poly.pdbx_strand_id
1 'polypeptide(L)'
;MSGFEHYERELADMDHEIRHYAAVCGVDLANRGEIEACLRVHHDTWAADKARETLHGLLILRIKLEAEMIGLGFSPPPLVAHPDSTEQAPASELP
;
A
#
# COMPACT_ATOMS: atom_id res chain seq x y z
N MET A 1 18.14 -9.60 15.29
CA MET A 1 18.54 -8.76 14.14
C MET A 1 17.58 -7.59 14.10
N SER A 2 18.09 -6.36 13.93
CA SER A 2 17.31 -5.12 14.03
C SER A 2 16.22 -5.08 12.96
N GLY A 3 14.97 -5.36 13.32
CA GLY A 3 13.83 -5.20 12.41
C GLY A 3 13.53 -3.73 12.08
N PHE A 4 14.10 -2.80 12.84
CA PHE A 4 13.73 -1.38 12.81
C PHE A 4 14.33 -0.59 11.63
N GLU A 5 15.46 -1.01 11.06
CA GLU A 5 16.15 -0.22 10.01
C GLU A 5 15.59 -0.44 8.59
N HIS A 6 14.63 -1.35 8.42
CA HIS A 6 14.14 -1.73 7.10
C HIS A 6 12.64 -1.55 6.90
N TYR A 7 11.85 -1.30 7.96
CA TYR A 7 10.39 -1.18 7.82
C TYR A 7 9.94 -0.13 6.79
N GLU A 8 10.55 1.06 6.78
CA GLU A 8 10.20 2.11 5.82
C GLU A 8 10.50 1.70 4.38
N ARG A 9 11.66 1.07 4.16
CA ARG A 9 12.08 0.60 2.84
C ARG A 9 11.24 -0.58 2.37
N GLU A 10 11.02 -1.57 3.24
CA GLU A 10 10.19 -2.74 2.95
C GLU A 10 8.76 -2.33 2.63
N LEU A 11 8.20 -1.37 3.38
CA LEU A 11 6.88 -0.83 3.10
C LEU A 11 6.86 -0.06 1.77
N ALA A 12 7.88 0.74 1.45
CA ALA A 12 7.97 1.45 0.18
C ALA A 12 8.09 0.51 -1.03
N ASP A 13 8.92 -0.53 -0.92
CA ASP A 13 9.08 -1.56 -1.95
C ASP A 13 7.76 -2.34 -2.13
N MET A 14 7.07 -2.69 -1.04
CA MET A 14 5.77 -3.34 -1.07
C MET A 14 4.68 -2.46 -1.70
N ASP A 15 4.65 -1.17 -1.36
CA ASP A 15 3.75 -0.17 -1.93
C ASP A 15 3.98 0.00 -3.44
N HIS A 16 5.23 -0.08 -3.91
CA HIS A 16 5.56 -0.06 -5.33
C HIS A 16 4.92 -1.26 -6.06
N GLU A 17 5.09 -2.46 -5.54
CA GLU A 17 4.51 -3.68 -6.11
C GLU A 17 2.97 -3.64 -6.08
N ILE A 18 2.36 -3.14 -5.00
CA ILE A 18 0.90 -2.99 -4.92
C ILE A 18 0.39 -2.07 -6.03
N ARG A 19 1.05 -0.92 -6.26
CA ARG A 19 0.68 0.00 -7.35
C ARG A 19 0.86 -0.64 -8.71
N HIS A 20 1.91 -1.43 -8.91
CA HIS A 20 2.14 -2.17 -10.15
C HIS A 20 0.99 -3.14 -10.44
N TYR A 21 0.65 -4.03 -9.50
CA TYR A 21 -0.41 -5.02 -9.71
C TYR A 21 -1.81 -4.40 -9.74
N ALA A 22 -2.05 -3.29 -9.02
CA ALA A 22 -3.28 -2.53 -9.15
C ALA A 22 -3.47 -1.99 -10.58
N ALA A 23 -2.40 -1.44 -11.19
CA ALA A 23 -2.43 -0.99 -12.57
C ALA A 23 -2.66 -2.15 -13.56
N VAL A 24 -2.03 -3.31 -13.33
CA VAL A 24 -2.26 -4.53 -14.14
C VAL A 24 -3.71 -5.01 -14.04
N CYS A 25 -4.31 -4.91 -12.85
CA CYS A 25 -5.71 -5.28 -12.62
C CYS A 25 -6.71 -4.20 -13.07
N GLY A 26 -6.25 -2.99 -13.39
CA GLY A 26 -7.09 -1.86 -13.76
C GLY A 26 -7.96 -1.34 -12.61
N VAL A 27 -7.45 -1.37 -11.37
CA VAL A 27 -8.18 -0.89 -10.17
C VAL A 27 -7.56 0.38 -9.61
N ASP A 28 -8.42 1.30 -9.18
CA ASP A 28 -8.02 2.43 -8.36
C ASP A 28 -7.91 2.01 -6.87
N LEU A 29 -6.70 2.16 -6.30
CA LEU A 29 -6.44 1.87 -4.89
C LEU A 29 -7.20 2.81 -3.93
N ALA A 30 -7.63 3.98 -4.39
CA ALA A 30 -8.50 4.87 -3.62
C ALA A 30 -9.97 4.38 -3.59
N ASN A 31 -10.36 3.52 -4.53
CA ASN A 31 -11.72 3.01 -4.65
C ASN A 31 -11.84 1.59 -4.09
N ARG A 32 -12.23 1.51 -2.81
CA ARG A 32 -12.46 0.22 -2.14
C ARG A 32 -13.43 -0.70 -2.89
N GLY A 33 -14.46 -0.15 -3.55
CA GLY A 33 -15.42 -0.93 -4.30
C GLY A 33 -14.80 -1.68 -5.49
N GLU A 34 -13.88 -1.02 -6.20
CA GLU A 34 -13.14 -1.62 -7.32
C GLU A 34 -12.19 -2.72 -6.85
N ILE A 35 -11.48 -2.49 -5.73
CA ILE A 35 -10.59 -3.49 -5.14
C ILE A 35 -11.41 -4.73 -4.79
N GLU A 36 -12.51 -4.59 -4.04
CA GLU A 36 -13.31 -5.74 -3.63
C GLU A 36 -13.98 -6.45 -4.82
N ALA A 37 -14.35 -5.73 -5.88
CA ALA A 37 -14.87 -6.35 -7.09
C ALA A 37 -13.76 -7.15 -7.79
N CYS A 38 -12.58 -6.56 -7.98
CA CYS A 38 -11.44 -7.23 -8.61
C CYS A 38 -11.02 -8.50 -7.87
N LEU A 39 -11.02 -8.47 -6.53
CA LEU A 39 -10.63 -9.63 -5.71
C LEU A 39 -11.68 -10.75 -5.66
N ARG A 40 -12.95 -10.46 -6.01
CA ARG A 40 -14.04 -11.44 -5.98
C ARG A 40 -14.24 -12.18 -7.30
N VAL A 41 -13.82 -11.60 -8.43
CA VAL A 41 -14.09 -12.18 -9.74
C VAL A 41 -12.99 -13.17 -10.12
N HIS A 42 -13.39 -14.43 -10.28
CA HIS A 42 -12.57 -15.45 -10.94
C HIS A 42 -12.69 -15.27 -12.46
N HIS A 43 -11.59 -15.04 -13.17
CA HIS A 43 -11.61 -14.81 -14.61
C HIS A 43 -10.76 -15.85 -15.35
N ASP A 44 -11.24 -16.26 -16.53
CA ASP A 44 -10.79 -17.43 -17.30
C ASP A 44 -9.33 -17.41 -17.82
N THR A 45 -8.49 -16.44 -17.44
CA THR A 45 -7.07 -16.40 -17.84
C THR A 45 -6.13 -16.46 -16.64
N TRP A 46 -5.29 -17.49 -16.63
CA TRP A 46 -4.29 -17.75 -15.58
C TRP A 46 -3.41 -16.53 -15.23
N ALA A 47 -2.99 -15.74 -16.21
CA ALA A 47 -2.10 -14.59 -15.96
C ALA A 47 -2.79 -13.45 -15.19
N ALA A 48 -4.04 -13.14 -15.55
CA ALA A 48 -4.82 -12.12 -14.84
C ALA A 48 -5.18 -12.60 -13.42
N ASP A 49 -5.50 -13.88 -13.27
CA ASP A 49 -5.75 -14.47 -11.95
C ASP A 49 -4.51 -14.42 -11.06
N LYS A 50 -3.31 -14.68 -11.60
CA LYS A 50 -2.05 -14.54 -10.85
C LYS A 50 -1.79 -13.10 -10.40
N ALA A 51 -2.04 -12.11 -11.26
CA ALA A 51 -1.89 -10.71 -10.87
C ALA A 51 -2.85 -10.31 -9.72
N ARG A 52 -4.10 -10.77 -9.77
CA ARG A 52 -5.09 -10.54 -8.71
C ARG A 52 -4.73 -11.23 -7.40
N GLU A 53 -4.31 -12.49 -7.47
CA GLU A 53 -3.83 -13.25 -6.30
C GLU A 53 -2.63 -12.55 -5.65
N THR A 54 -1.66 -12.10 -6.45
CA THR A 54 -0.50 -11.35 -5.96
C THR A 54 -0.93 -10.03 -5.34
N LEU A 55 -1.80 -9.25 -5.99
CA LEU A 55 -2.34 -8.01 -5.42
C LEU A 55 -3.02 -8.26 -4.07
N HIS A 56 -3.84 -9.30 -3.97
CA HIS A 56 -4.52 -9.67 -2.72
C HIS A 56 -3.52 -10.01 -1.61
N GLY A 57 -2.51 -10.83 -1.93
CA GLY A 57 -1.48 -11.23 -0.99
C GLY A 57 -0.68 -10.04 -0.48
N LEU A 58 -0.29 -9.12 -1.38
CA LEU A 58 0.44 -7.90 -1.03
C LEU A 58 -0.39 -6.96 -0.15
N LEU A 59 -1.67 -6.76 -0.45
CA LEU A 59 -2.56 -5.95 0.38
C LEU A 59 -2.70 -6.50 1.81
N ILE A 60 -2.85 -7.83 1.94
CA ILE A 60 -2.89 -8.48 3.26
C ILE A 60 -1.55 -8.32 3.99
N LEU A 61 -0.43 -8.52 3.28
CA LEU A 61 0.90 -8.41 3.87
C LEU A 61 1.17 -6.99 4.37
N ARG A 62 0.77 -5.99 3.59
CA ARG A 62 0.90 -4.57 3.96
C ARG A 62 0.15 -4.27 5.24
N ILE A 63 -1.10 -4.74 5.38
CA ILE A 63 -1.89 -4.55 6.62
C ILE A 63 -1.18 -5.18 7.82
N LYS A 64 -0.60 -6.37 7.66
CA LYS A 64 0.16 -7.03 8.74
C LYS A 64 1.39 -6.22 9.13
N LEU A 65 2.14 -5.73 8.13
CA LEU A 65 3.32 -4.90 8.35
C LEU A 65 2.95 -3.59 9.06
N GLU A 66 1.88 -2.92 8.63
CA GLU A 66 1.37 -1.72 9.31
C GLU A 66 0.99 -2.01 10.76
N ALA A 67 0.32 -3.13 11.03
CA ALA A 67 -0.05 -3.52 12.40
C ALA A 67 1.19 -3.77 13.27
N GLU A 68 2.23 -4.41 12.73
CA GLU A 68 3.51 -4.58 13.43
C GLU A 68 4.21 -3.25 13.69
N MET A 69 4.29 -2.38 12.68
CA MET A 69 4.85 -1.03 12.80
C MET A 69 4.14 -0.22 13.89
N ILE A 70 2.80 -0.20 13.89
CA ILE A 70 1.99 0.48 14.91
C ILE A 70 2.24 -0.13 16.29
N GLY A 71 2.28 -1.46 16.39
CA GLY A 71 2.57 -2.16 17.66
C GLY A 71 3.94 -1.82 18.25
N LEU A 72 4.88 -1.39 17.41
CA LEU A 72 6.22 -0.95 17.78
C LEU A 72 6.34 0.58 17.95
N GLY A 73 5.24 1.33 17.77
CA GLY A 73 5.19 2.79 17.95
C GLY A 73 5.53 3.62 16.71
N PHE A 74 5.57 3.02 15.52
CA PHE A 74 5.74 3.73 14.25
C PHE A 74 4.40 4.23 13.68
N SER A 75 4.49 5.22 12.79
CA SER A 75 3.36 5.71 12.00
C SER A 75 3.61 5.37 10.52
N PRO A 76 3.10 4.24 10.01
CA PRO A 76 3.29 3.88 8.61
C PRO A 76 2.65 4.92 7.67
N PRO A 77 3.31 5.30 6.56
CA PRO A 77 2.72 6.14 5.53
C PRO A 77 1.50 5.46 4.87
N PRO A 78 0.49 6.23 4.44
CA PRO A 78 -0.68 5.68 3.77
C PRO A 78 -0.34 5.18 2.35
N LEU A 79 -0.96 4.07 1.93
CA LEU A 79 -0.77 3.48 0.58
C LEU A 79 -1.14 4.47 -0.53
N VAL A 80 -2.23 5.20 -0.28
CA VAL A 80 -2.79 6.22 -1.16
C VAL A 80 -2.62 7.55 -0.46
N ALA A 81 -1.92 8.49 -1.11
CA ALA A 81 -1.79 9.84 -0.58
C ALA A 81 -3.19 10.49 -0.52
N HIS A 82 -3.55 11.02 0.65
CA HIS A 82 -4.66 11.96 0.71
C HIS A 82 -4.22 13.25 0.02
N PRO A 83 -5.08 13.86 -0.83
CA PRO A 83 -4.74 15.10 -1.53
C PRO A 83 -4.37 16.27 -0.59
N ASP A 84 -4.63 16.15 0.71
CA ASP A 84 -4.38 17.18 1.73
C ASP A 84 -3.04 17.03 2.48
N SER A 85 -2.18 16.05 2.14
CA SER A 85 -0.92 15.77 2.89
C SER A 85 0.34 16.42 2.31
N THR A 86 0.24 17.16 1.22
CA THR A 86 1.32 18.05 0.75
C THR A 86 1.13 19.43 1.38
N GLU A 87 2.08 19.83 2.23
CA GLU A 87 2.30 21.19 2.78
C GLU A 87 2.03 21.35 4.29
N GLN A 88 2.96 20.87 5.11
CA GLN A 88 3.28 21.53 6.38
C GLN A 88 4.80 21.70 6.46
N ALA A 89 5.31 22.69 5.74
CA ALA A 89 6.62 23.27 6.03
C ALA A 89 6.49 24.16 7.28
N PRO A 90 7.39 24.07 8.27
CA PRO A 90 7.32 24.94 9.44
C PRO A 90 7.78 26.35 9.04
N ALA A 91 6.84 27.30 9.01
CA ALA A 91 7.15 28.72 9.00
C ALA A 91 7.63 29.14 10.39
N SER A 92 8.87 28.78 10.72
CA SER A 92 9.67 29.46 11.74
C SER A 92 10.75 30.23 11.01
N GLU A 93 10.58 31.54 10.90
CA GLU A 93 11.64 32.54 11.11
C GLU A 93 11.02 33.94 10.96
N LEU A 94 10.67 34.51 12.11
CA LEU A 94 10.50 35.95 12.32
C LEU A 94 11.84 36.50 12.79
N PRO A 95 12.30 37.60 12.19
CA PRO A 95 12.71 38.74 13.00
C PRO A 95 11.91 40.01 12.67
#